data_AF-A0A916XNM1-F1
#
_entry.id   AF-A0A916XNM1-F1
#
_cell.length_a   1.000
_cell.length_b   1.000
_cell.length_c   1.000
_cell.angle_alpha   90.00
_cell.angle_beta   90.00
_cell.angle_gamma   90.00
#
_symmetry.space_group_name_H-M   'P 1'
#
loop_
_entity.id
_entity.type
_entity.pdbx_description
1 polymer ?
#
loop_
_entity_poly.entity_id
_entity_poly.type
_entity_poly.pdbx_seq_one_letter_code
_entity_poly.pdbx_strand_id
1 'polypeptide(L)'
;MLRRAIPTALWTFIVAVGALPWASGPAQAMNFRLVQLQDPRCGRGCPPIIAAEGEITPGTTARFVEFTRQAMDRGPVSNLVLINSPGGVVIESLTLGMVLREIGASVAVARAGGQGLSGGTCYSACVYALMGGSRRIAPPGSRLGVHRAFMGRPGQHWGPARGARPPAGLTNAMRQYARAMGVDPAVISIAERTPSNSIHKFRSQELSRLRLAR
;
A
#
# COMPACT_ATOMS: atom_id res chain seq x y z
N MET A 1 73.78 8.59 -32.37
CA MET A 1 72.84 7.45 -32.29
C MET A 1 71.57 7.91 -31.58
N LEU A 2 70.41 7.60 -32.18
CA LEU A 2 69.11 8.26 -32.02
C LEU A 2 68.58 8.32 -30.57
N ARG A 3 68.19 9.51 -30.09
CA ARG A 3 67.20 9.67 -29.02
C ARG A 3 65.82 9.90 -29.67
N ARG A 4 64.98 8.86 -29.70
CA ARG A 4 63.56 8.96 -30.10
C ARG A 4 62.75 9.50 -28.93
N ALA A 5 61.99 10.56 -29.19
CA ALA A 5 60.98 11.12 -28.30
C ALA A 5 59.77 10.16 -28.18
N ILE A 6 59.21 10.05 -26.97
CA ILE A 6 57.98 9.32 -26.67
C ILE A 6 56.82 10.34 -26.71
N PRO A 7 55.79 10.18 -27.55
CA PRO A 7 54.59 11.00 -27.43
C PRO A 7 53.70 10.42 -26.33
N THR A 8 53.34 11.25 -25.37
CA THR A 8 52.29 11.00 -24.37
C THR A 8 50.92 10.94 -25.04
N ALA A 9 50.35 9.75 -25.17
CA ALA A 9 48.95 9.58 -25.56
C ALA A 9 48.05 9.79 -24.33
N LEU A 10 47.37 10.93 -24.25
CA LEU A 10 46.27 11.15 -23.30
C LEU A 10 45.09 10.27 -23.71
N TRP A 11 44.78 9.26 -22.92
CA TRP A 11 43.51 8.53 -23.00
C TRP A 11 42.45 9.28 -22.21
N THR A 12 41.62 10.08 -22.87
CA THR A 12 40.38 10.58 -22.29
C THR A 12 39.37 9.44 -22.17
N PHE A 13 39.18 8.92 -20.96
CA PHE A 13 38.04 8.05 -20.63
C PHE A 13 36.76 8.91 -20.60
N ILE A 14 35.93 8.79 -21.63
CA ILE A 14 34.55 9.29 -21.58
C ILE A 14 33.75 8.29 -20.76
N VAL A 15 33.45 8.61 -19.50
CA VAL A 15 32.47 7.88 -18.69
C VAL A 15 31.08 8.31 -19.17
N ALA A 16 30.49 7.51 -20.06
CA ALA A 16 29.08 7.65 -20.40
C ALA A 16 28.24 7.25 -19.16
N VAL A 17 27.75 8.26 -18.43
CA VAL A 17 26.75 8.08 -17.38
C VAL A 17 25.43 7.71 -18.05
N GLY A 18 25.26 6.42 -18.35
CA GLY A 18 24.00 5.87 -18.82
C GLY A 18 22.97 5.97 -17.70
N ALA A 19 21.94 6.79 -17.90
CA ALA A 19 20.76 6.80 -17.04
C ALA A 19 20.09 5.42 -17.12
N LEU A 20 20.27 4.60 -16.09
CA LEU A 20 19.52 3.35 -15.96
C LEU A 20 18.04 3.69 -15.75
N PRO A 21 17.13 3.31 -16.67
CA PRO A 21 15.71 3.49 -16.43
C PRO A 21 15.30 2.69 -15.21
N TRP A 22 14.57 3.33 -14.28
CA TRP A 22 13.93 2.64 -13.17
C TRP A 22 12.87 1.69 -13.71
N ALA A 23 13.25 0.45 -13.97
CA ALA A 23 12.32 -0.62 -14.30
C ALA A 23 11.52 -0.95 -13.03
N SER A 24 10.32 -0.37 -12.92
CA SER A 24 9.32 -0.77 -11.94
C SER A 24 8.69 -2.07 -12.44
N GLY A 25 9.16 -3.21 -11.93
CA GLY A 25 8.52 -4.51 -12.20
C GLY A 25 7.05 -4.50 -11.77
N PRO A 26 6.19 -5.37 -12.35
CA PRO A 26 4.79 -5.44 -11.95
C PRO A 26 4.69 -5.71 -10.45
N ALA A 27 3.84 -4.95 -9.75
CA ALA A 27 3.60 -5.16 -8.34
C ALA A 27 3.09 -6.60 -8.13
N GLN A 28 3.70 -7.34 -7.19
CA GLN A 28 3.27 -8.70 -6.90
C GLN A 28 1.91 -8.67 -6.19
N ALA A 29 1.10 -9.72 -6.40
CA ALA A 29 -0.16 -9.90 -5.67
C ALA A 29 0.08 -9.89 -4.16
N MET A 30 -0.89 -9.37 -3.41
CA MET A 30 -0.77 -9.20 -1.97
C MET A 30 -0.52 -10.55 -1.29
N ASN A 31 0.60 -10.60 -0.57
CA ASN A 31 0.99 -11.72 0.28
C ASN A 31 0.79 -11.36 1.76
N PHE A 32 0.69 -12.40 2.58
CA PHE A 32 0.52 -12.30 4.01
C PHE A 32 1.62 -13.08 4.73
N ARG A 33 2.18 -12.49 5.77
CA ARG A 33 3.18 -13.15 6.62
C ARG A 33 3.05 -12.70 8.06
N LEU A 34 3.50 -13.56 8.97
CA LEU A 34 3.65 -13.19 10.37
C LEU A 34 4.95 -12.43 10.58
N VAL A 35 4.88 -11.39 11.39
CA VAL A 35 6.01 -10.56 11.78
C VAL A 35 6.13 -10.56 13.29
N GLN A 36 7.27 -11.01 13.77
CA GLN A 36 7.63 -10.88 15.17
C GLN A 36 8.24 -9.51 15.41
N LEU A 37 7.56 -8.66 16.18
CA LEU A 37 8.18 -7.42 16.66
C LEU A 37 9.05 -7.72 17.87
N GLN A 38 10.17 -7.01 17.94
CA GLN A 38 10.96 -6.91 19.16
C GLN A 38 10.46 -5.67 19.91
N ASP A 39 9.61 -5.89 20.91
CA ASP A 39 9.13 -4.82 21.80
C ASP A 39 9.74 -5.05 23.20
N PRO A 40 10.38 -4.04 23.82
CA PRO A 40 10.98 -4.18 25.15
C PRO A 40 10.03 -4.69 26.25
N ARG A 41 8.71 -4.51 26.09
CA ARG A 41 7.69 -4.90 27.08
C ARG A 41 7.39 -6.40 27.10
N CYS A 42 7.59 -7.09 25.98
CA CYS A 42 7.25 -8.51 25.83
C CYS A 42 8.40 -9.33 25.21
N GLY A 43 9.47 -8.68 24.74
CA GLY A 43 10.56 -9.30 24.00
C GLY A 43 10.03 -10.10 22.79
N ARG A 44 10.38 -11.39 22.75
CA ARG A 44 9.88 -12.34 21.74
C ARG A 44 8.52 -12.94 22.08
N GLY A 45 7.94 -12.60 23.24
CA GLY A 45 6.65 -13.11 23.71
C GLY A 45 5.44 -12.34 23.19
N CYS A 46 5.61 -11.25 22.43
CA CYS A 46 4.46 -10.61 21.79
C CYS A 46 3.82 -11.54 20.75
N PRO A 47 2.48 -11.60 20.68
CA PRO A 47 1.81 -12.22 19.55
C PRO A 47 2.32 -11.60 18.23
N PRO A 48 2.63 -12.42 17.21
CA PRO A 48 3.04 -11.90 15.92
C PRO A 48 1.93 -11.06 15.28
N ILE A 49 2.33 -10.19 14.37
CA ILE A 49 1.46 -9.28 13.63
C ILE A 49 1.36 -9.75 12.19
N ILE A 50 0.21 -9.58 11.56
CA ILE A 50 0.06 -9.88 10.14
C ILE A 50 0.58 -8.70 9.31
N ALA A 51 1.52 -8.96 8.40
CA ALA A 51 1.90 -8.00 7.36
C ALA A 51 1.25 -8.39 6.03
N ALA A 52 0.54 -7.44 5.43
CA ALA A 52 -0.11 -7.52 4.13
C ALA A 52 0.63 -6.62 3.14
N GLU A 53 1.32 -7.22 2.16
CA GLU A 53 2.21 -6.50 1.25
C GLU A 53 1.96 -6.89 -0.21
N GLY A 54 1.80 -5.89 -1.06
CA GLY A 54 1.57 -6.06 -2.50
C GLY A 54 0.23 -5.53 -3.00
N GLU A 55 -0.11 -5.86 -4.24
CA GLU A 55 -1.32 -5.41 -4.93
C GLU A 55 -2.56 -6.16 -4.44
N ILE A 56 -3.65 -5.43 -4.20
CA ILE A 56 -4.96 -6.02 -3.90
C ILE A 56 -5.55 -6.59 -5.19
N THR A 57 -5.46 -7.90 -5.37
CA THR A 57 -5.95 -8.63 -6.56
C THR A 57 -7.17 -9.46 -6.22
N PRO A 58 -7.95 -9.94 -7.21
CA PRO A 58 -9.08 -10.83 -6.93
C PRO A 58 -8.69 -11.99 -6.00
N GLY A 59 -9.48 -12.20 -4.96
CA GLY A 59 -9.26 -13.24 -3.95
C GLY A 59 -8.26 -12.87 -2.85
N THR A 60 -7.71 -11.65 -2.82
CA THR A 60 -6.89 -11.15 -1.70
C THR A 60 -7.58 -11.32 -0.35
N THR A 61 -8.88 -11.01 -0.26
CA THR A 61 -9.66 -11.12 0.98
C THR A 61 -9.80 -12.56 1.43
N ALA A 62 -10.11 -13.49 0.50
CA ALA A 62 -10.20 -14.91 0.82
C ALA A 62 -8.86 -15.45 1.35
N ARG A 63 -7.75 -15.06 0.70
CA ARG A 63 -6.39 -15.40 1.16
C ARG A 63 -6.08 -14.80 2.54
N PHE A 64 -6.54 -13.58 2.83
CA PHE A 64 -6.36 -12.95 4.14
C PHE A 64 -7.12 -13.70 5.24
N VAL A 65 -8.38 -14.04 5.00
CA VAL A 65 -9.21 -14.79 5.95
C VAL A 65 -8.59 -16.15 6.25
N GLU A 66 -8.21 -16.89 5.21
CA GLU A 66 -7.61 -18.21 5.38
C GLU A 66 -6.25 -18.14 6.10
N PHE A 67 -5.40 -17.17 5.73
CA PHE A 67 -4.12 -16.96 6.41
C PHE A 67 -4.31 -16.63 7.90
N THR A 68 -5.26 -15.75 8.21
CA THR A 68 -5.55 -15.33 9.59
C THR A 68 -6.05 -16.51 10.42
N ARG A 69 -6.97 -17.32 9.87
CA ARG A 69 -7.46 -18.55 10.49
C ARG A 69 -6.32 -19.52 10.79
N GLN A 70 -5.51 -19.85 9.78
CA GLN A 70 -4.36 -20.76 9.95
C GLN A 70 -3.34 -20.25 10.97
N ALA A 71 -3.13 -18.93 11.05
CA ALA A 71 -2.23 -18.34 12.02
C ALA A 71 -2.79 -18.46 13.45
N MET A 72 -4.08 -18.21 13.63
CA MET A 72 -4.77 -18.36 14.93
C MET A 72 -4.82 -19.82 15.40
N ASP A 73 -4.95 -20.78 14.49
CA ASP A 73 -4.90 -22.22 14.81
C ASP A 73 -3.53 -22.63 15.37
N ARG A 74 -2.46 -21.88 15.09
CA ARG A 74 -1.09 -22.13 15.58
C ARG A 74 -0.77 -21.39 16.88
N GLY A 75 -1.60 -20.44 17.30
CA GLY A 75 -1.42 -19.66 18.52
C GLY A 75 -1.95 -18.23 18.43
N PRO A 76 -1.82 -17.44 19.52
CA PRO A 76 -2.30 -16.07 19.55
C PRO A 76 -1.64 -15.19 18.48
N VAL A 77 -2.45 -14.40 17.77
CA VAL A 77 -1.99 -13.40 16.79
C VAL A 77 -2.50 -12.03 17.23
N SER A 78 -1.68 -11.01 17.07
CA SER A 78 -2.09 -9.63 17.35
C SER A 78 -3.20 -9.18 16.39
N ASN A 79 -4.13 -8.36 16.88
CA ASN A 79 -5.12 -7.70 16.03
C ASN A 79 -4.56 -6.52 15.22
N LEU A 80 -3.25 -6.27 15.29
CA LEU A 80 -2.58 -5.30 14.43
C LEU A 80 -2.27 -5.95 13.07
N VAL A 81 -2.58 -5.22 12.00
CA VAL A 81 -2.26 -5.57 10.62
C VAL A 81 -1.43 -4.45 10.01
N LEU A 82 -0.27 -4.78 9.46
CA LEU A 82 0.52 -3.84 8.66
C LEU A 82 0.05 -3.93 7.21
N ILE A 83 -0.18 -2.78 6.57
CA ILE A 83 -0.52 -2.73 5.14
C ILE A 83 0.49 -1.89 4.37
N ASN A 84 1.05 -2.48 3.32
CA ASN A 84 1.95 -1.83 2.36
C ASN A 84 1.52 -2.20 0.93
N SER A 85 0.73 -1.34 0.30
CA SER A 85 0.09 -1.65 -0.98
C SER A 85 0.02 -0.44 -1.92
N PRO A 86 0.34 -0.63 -3.23
CA PRO A 86 0.13 0.39 -4.24
C PRO A 86 -1.35 0.57 -4.63
N GLY A 87 -2.24 -0.31 -4.15
CA GLY A 87 -3.65 -0.34 -4.56
C GLY A 87 -4.00 -1.66 -5.26
N GLY A 88 -4.88 -1.59 -6.26
CA GLY A 88 -5.40 -2.75 -6.99
C GLY A 88 -6.91 -2.64 -7.22
N VAL A 89 -7.62 -3.75 -7.05
CA VAL A 89 -9.06 -3.86 -7.30
C VAL A 89 -9.87 -3.18 -6.18
N VAL A 90 -10.67 -2.19 -6.55
CA VAL A 90 -11.49 -1.40 -5.61
C VAL A 90 -12.47 -2.27 -4.82
N ILE A 91 -13.24 -3.12 -5.51
CA ILE A 91 -14.25 -3.97 -4.87
C ILE A 91 -13.60 -4.92 -3.86
N GLU A 92 -12.52 -5.59 -4.26
CA GLU A 92 -11.75 -6.46 -3.38
C GLU A 92 -11.23 -5.70 -2.15
N SER A 93 -10.78 -4.46 -2.32
CA SER A 93 -10.32 -3.65 -1.20
C SER A 93 -11.44 -3.23 -0.25
N LEU A 94 -12.65 -3.00 -0.75
CA LEU A 94 -13.82 -2.73 0.10
C LEU A 94 -14.15 -3.98 0.94
N THR A 95 -14.14 -5.16 0.30
CA THR A 95 -14.36 -6.44 0.97
C THR A 95 -13.32 -6.72 2.04
N LEU A 96 -12.03 -6.54 1.72
CA LEU A 96 -10.94 -6.66 2.71
C LEU A 96 -11.16 -5.70 3.88
N GLY A 97 -11.54 -4.45 3.60
CA GLY A 97 -11.82 -3.47 4.65
C GLY A 97 -13.02 -3.85 5.53
N MET A 98 -14.07 -4.48 4.97
CA MET A 98 -15.18 -5.00 5.78
C MET A 98 -14.73 -6.11 6.73
N VAL A 99 -13.91 -7.06 6.25
CA VAL A 99 -13.32 -8.11 7.09
C VAL A 99 -12.44 -7.52 8.19
N LEU A 100 -11.58 -6.55 7.86
CA LEU A 100 -10.74 -5.87 8.85
C LEU A 100 -11.56 -5.18 9.94
N ARG A 101 -12.71 -4.59 9.57
CA ARG A 101 -13.65 -4.01 10.53
C ARG A 101 -14.26 -5.07 11.43
N GLU A 102 -14.76 -6.15 10.84
CA GLU A 102 -15.45 -7.23 11.54
C GLU A 102 -14.57 -7.87 12.62
N ILE A 103 -13.30 -8.12 12.31
CA ILE A 103 -12.35 -8.70 13.28
C ILE A 103 -11.73 -7.66 14.24
N GLY A 104 -12.17 -6.38 14.16
CA GLY A 104 -11.67 -5.31 15.01
C GLY A 104 -10.20 -4.94 14.78
N ALA A 105 -9.66 -5.18 13.59
CA ALA A 105 -8.24 -5.00 13.29
C ALA A 105 -7.79 -3.53 13.43
N SER A 106 -6.68 -3.30 14.14
CA SER A 106 -5.93 -2.05 14.01
C SER A 106 -5.05 -2.15 12.77
N VAL A 107 -5.08 -1.16 11.89
CA VAL A 107 -4.36 -1.19 10.61
C VAL A 107 -3.32 -0.09 10.58
N ALA A 108 -2.05 -0.45 10.41
CA ALA A 108 -0.94 0.48 10.29
C ALA A 108 -0.38 0.48 8.87
N VAL A 109 -0.23 1.67 8.27
CA VAL A 109 0.43 1.83 6.98
C VAL A 109 1.94 1.73 7.18
N ALA A 110 2.46 0.52 7.25
CA ALA A 110 3.83 0.23 7.64
C ALA A 110 4.35 -1.01 6.93
N ARG A 111 5.66 -1.17 6.91
CA ARG A 111 6.35 -2.38 6.45
C ARG A 111 7.35 -2.83 7.50
N ALA A 112 7.50 -4.14 7.63
CA ALA A 112 8.47 -4.75 8.52
C ALA A 112 9.72 -5.16 7.74
N GLY A 113 10.89 -4.70 8.18
CA GLY A 113 12.20 -5.06 7.63
C GLY A 113 13.19 -5.46 8.73
N GLY A 114 14.43 -5.81 8.34
CA GLY A 114 15.44 -6.40 9.24
C GLY A 114 15.85 -5.58 10.48
N GLN A 115 15.43 -4.31 10.58
CA GLN A 115 15.75 -3.40 11.70
C GLN A 115 14.48 -2.89 12.41
N GLY A 116 13.28 -3.41 12.08
CA GLY A 116 12.01 -3.01 12.71
C GLY A 116 10.94 -2.51 11.74
N LEU A 117 10.06 -1.66 12.25
CA LEU A 117 8.96 -1.06 11.47
C LEU A 117 9.37 0.26 10.84
N SER A 118 8.93 0.49 9.62
CA SER A 118 9.06 1.77 8.93
C SER A 118 7.76 2.13 8.22
N GLY A 119 7.61 3.41 7.88
CA GLY A 119 6.47 3.89 7.11
C GLY A 119 6.27 3.11 5.81
N GLY A 120 5.02 2.72 5.57
CA GLY A 120 4.58 1.98 4.39
C GLY A 120 3.94 2.89 3.34
N THR A 121 3.48 2.29 2.25
CA THR A 121 2.69 2.96 1.22
C THR A 121 1.29 2.41 1.21
N CYS A 122 0.29 3.28 1.08
CA CYS A 122 -1.10 2.89 0.87
C CYS A 122 -1.75 3.84 -0.13
N TYR A 123 -1.76 3.44 -1.39
CA TYR A 123 -2.31 4.24 -2.48
C TYR A 123 -3.56 3.63 -3.10
N SER A 124 -4.35 4.49 -3.72
CA SER A 124 -5.48 4.09 -4.57
C SER A 124 -6.44 3.18 -3.80
N ALA A 125 -6.69 1.96 -4.30
CA ALA A 125 -7.58 1.02 -3.64
C ALA A 125 -7.19 0.70 -2.19
N CYS A 126 -5.90 0.64 -1.84
CA CYS A 126 -5.44 0.34 -0.48
C CYS A 126 -6.10 1.23 0.58
N VAL A 127 -6.34 2.50 0.25
CA VAL A 127 -6.97 3.46 1.16
C VAL A 127 -8.34 2.95 1.60
N TYR A 128 -9.10 2.27 0.73
CA TYR A 128 -10.40 1.71 1.08
C TYR A 128 -10.30 0.55 2.07
N ALA A 129 -9.31 -0.35 1.92
CA ALA A 129 -9.05 -1.39 2.93
C ALA A 129 -8.65 -0.77 4.28
N LEU A 130 -7.79 0.26 4.25
CA LEU A 130 -7.37 1.00 5.44
C LEU A 130 -8.58 1.59 6.19
N MET A 131 -9.58 2.15 5.51
CA MET A 131 -10.79 2.69 6.16
C MET A 131 -11.46 1.66 7.08
N GLY A 132 -11.43 0.38 6.68
CA GLY A 132 -11.96 -0.74 7.45
C GLY A 132 -11.41 -0.87 8.87
N GLY A 133 -10.14 -0.50 9.09
CA GLY A 133 -9.48 -0.63 10.39
C GLY A 133 -10.26 0.05 11.52
N SER A 134 -10.37 -0.65 12.67
CA SER A 134 -10.94 -0.14 13.91
C SER A 134 -10.11 1.02 14.48
N ARG A 135 -8.79 0.95 14.29
CA ARG A 135 -7.83 2.04 14.41
C ARG A 135 -7.00 2.09 13.14
N ARG A 136 -6.64 3.30 12.71
CA ARG A 136 -5.91 3.54 11.45
C ARG A 136 -4.69 4.38 11.76
N ILE A 137 -3.52 3.80 11.56
CA ILE A 137 -2.25 4.33 12.05
C ILE A 137 -1.35 4.64 10.86
N ALA A 138 -0.81 5.85 10.80
CA ALA A 138 0.15 6.27 9.78
C ALA A 138 1.45 6.73 10.46
N PRO A 139 2.39 5.81 10.77
CA PRO A 139 3.64 6.19 11.40
C PRO A 139 4.48 7.14 10.52
N PRO A 140 5.50 7.80 11.09
CA PRO A 140 6.40 8.65 10.32
C PRO A 140 6.99 7.92 9.09
N GLY A 141 6.97 8.61 7.95
CA GLY A 141 7.39 8.07 6.66
C GLY A 141 6.30 7.33 5.88
N SER A 142 5.10 7.13 6.46
CA SER A 142 3.97 6.53 5.75
C SER A 142 3.46 7.44 4.64
N ARG A 143 3.10 6.83 3.51
CA ARG A 143 2.64 7.54 2.31
C ARG A 143 1.24 7.07 1.94
N LEU A 144 0.27 7.96 2.14
CA LEU A 144 -1.13 7.70 1.84
C LEU A 144 -1.61 8.62 0.73
N GLY A 145 -2.46 8.12 -0.16
CA GLY A 145 -2.98 8.95 -1.23
C GLY A 145 -3.99 8.26 -2.11
N VAL A 146 -4.82 9.07 -2.76
CA VAL A 146 -5.90 8.59 -3.63
C VAL A 146 -5.77 9.21 -5.00
N HIS A 147 -6.36 8.53 -5.97
CA HIS A 147 -6.64 9.05 -7.30
C HIS A 147 -7.94 8.43 -7.79
N ARG A 148 -8.49 8.95 -8.88
CA ARG A 148 -9.72 8.42 -9.44
C ARG A 148 -9.52 6.96 -9.82
N ALA A 149 -10.40 6.10 -9.31
CA ALA A 149 -10.43 4.70 -9.72
C ALA A 149 -10.74 4.61 -11.21
N PHE A 150 -10.27 3.56 -11.87
CA PHE A 150 -10.60 3.30 -13.26
C PHE A 150 -11.00 1.84 -13.38
N MET A 151 -11.96 1.56 -14.25
CA MET A 151 -12.35 0.19 -14.58
C MET A 151 -11.46 -0.26 -15.74
N GLY A 152 -10.51 -1.15 -15.46
CA GLY A 152 -9.72 -1.83 -16.48
C GLY A 152 -10.56 -2.81 -17.30
N ARG A 153 -10.04 -3.24 -18.46
CA ARG A 153 -10.61 -4.39 -19.18
C ARG A 153 -10.45 -5.65 -18.31
N PRO A 154 -11.34 -6.66 -18.40
CA PRO A 154 -11.14 -7.93 -17.70
C PRO A 154 -9.72 -8.47 -17.93
N GLY A 155 -8.99 -8.78 -16.84
CA GLY A 155 -7.60 -9.24 -16.90
C GLY A 155 -6.53 -8.15 -16.91
N GLN A 156 -6.88 -6.86 -16.96
CA GLN A 156 -5.94 -5.75 -16.88
C GLN A 156 -6.04 -5.04 -15.52
N HIS A 157 -5.22 -5.46 -14.56
CA HIS A 157 -5.17 -4.90 -13.21
C HIS A 157 -4.01 -3.89 -13.02
N TRP A 158 -3.06 -3.85 -13.97
CA TRP A 158 -1.87 -3.00 -13.97
C TRP A 158 -1.63 -2.33 -15.33
N GLY A 159 -1.10 -1.11 -15.34
CA GLY A 159 -0.76 -0.35 -16.55
C GLY A 159 -1.16 1.13 -16.48
N PRO A 160 -0.75 1.97 -17.46
CA PRO A 160 -1.14 3.38 -17.51
C PRO A 160 -2.66 3.47 -17.45
N ALA A 161 -3.18 4.38 -16.62
CA ALA A 161 -4.61 4.49 -16.33
C ALA A 161 -5.45 4.77 -17.58
N ARG A 162 -5.83 3.70 -18.27
CA ARG A 162 -6.70 3.67 -19.44
C ARG A 162 -7.87 2.80 -19.03
N GLY A 163 -8.96 3.43 -18.63
CA GLY A 163 -10.16 2.75 -18.15
C GLY A 163 -11.30 3.72 -17.98
N ALA A 164 -12.53 3.20 -18.09
CA ALA A 164 -13.71 4.01 -17.88
C ALA A 164 -13.78 4.49 -16.43
N ARG A 165 -14.42 5.64 -16.20
CA ARG A 165 -14.75 6.08 -14.85
C ARG A 165 -15.64 5.03 -14.16
N PRO A 166 -15.57 4.89 -12.83
CA PRO A 166 -16.51 4.06 -12.10
C PRO A 166 -17.94 4.56 -12.35
N PRO A 167 -18.93 3.66 -12.47
CA PRO A 167 -20.31 4.09 -12.55
C PRO A 167 -20.72 4.86 -11.28
N ALA A 168 -21.69 5.77 -11.41
CA ALA A 168 -22.15 6.59 -10.29
C ALA A 168 -22.59 5.76 -9.08
N GLY A 169 -23.21 4.60 -9.33
CA GLY A 169 -23.61 3.63 -8.29
C GLY A 169 -22.43 3.15 -7.45
N LEU A 170 -21.31 2.75 -8.08
CA LEU A 170 -20.11 2.33 -7.36
C LEU A 170 -19.50 3.49 -6.56
N THR A 171 -19.42 4.68 -7.16
CA THR A 171 -18.89 5.86 -6.46
C THR A 171 -19.73 6.20 -5.22
N ASN A 172 -21.05 6.05 -5.31
CA ASN A 172 -21.96 6.24 -4.18
C ASN A 172 -21.82 5.14 -3.12
N ALA A 173 -21.60 3.89 -3.52
CA ALA A 173 -21.29 2.80 -2.60
C ALA A 173 -20.00 3.07 -1.82
N MET A 174 -18.94 3.57 -2.48
CA MET A 174 -17.69 3.95 -1.82
C MET A 174 -17.87 5.08 -0.81
N ARG A 175 -18.71 6.08 -1.12
CA ARG A 175 -19.06 7.15 -0.18
C ARG A 175 -19.83 6.63 1.04
N GLN A 176 -20.76 5.70 0.83
CA GLN A 176 -21.51 5.06 1.92
C GLN A 176 -20.59 4.21 2.79
N TYR A 177 -19.72 3.42 2.17
CA TYR A 177 -18.69 2.64 2.85
C TYR A 177 -17.80 3.53 3.73
N ALA A 178 -17.28 4.65 3.20
CA ALA A 178 -16.49 5.59 3.98
C ALA A 178 -17.24 6.07 5.24
N ARG A 179 -18.52 6.44 5.11
CA ARG A 179 -19.37 6.81 6.27
C ARG A 179 -19.50 5.69 7.28
N ALA A 180 -19.83 4.48 6.82
CA ALA A 180 -19.97 3.30 7.67
C ALA A 180 -18.69 2.98 8.44
N MET A 181 -17.53 3.25 7.84
CA MET A 181 -16.22 3.09 8.47
C MET A 181 -15.79 4.26 9.37
N GLY A 182 -16.60 5.31 9.48
CA GLY A 182 -16.31 6.50 10.27
C GLY A 182 -15.28 7.44 9.63
N VAL A 183 -15.13 7.36 8.30
CA VAL A 183 -14.24 8.20 7.48
C VAL A 183 -15.06 9.25 6.74
N ASP A 184 -14.51 10.45 6.59
CA ASP A 184 -15.15 11.51 5.83
C ASP A 184 -15.25 11.13 4.33
N PRO A 185 -16.46 11.11 3.74
CA PRO A 185 -16.66 10.83 2.30
C PRO A 185 -15.92 11.77 1.37
N ALA A 186 -15.43 12.91 1.85
CA ALA A 186 -14.54 13.80 1.12
C ALA A 186 -13.28 13.08 0.59
N VAL A 187 -12.82 11.98 1.21
CA VAL A 187 -11.76 11.13 0.65
C VAL A 187 -12.12 10.66 -0.76
N ILE A 188 -13.36 10.22 -0.97
CA ILE A 188 -13.85 9.75 -2.28
C ILE A 188 -13.97 10.93 -3.26
N SER A 189 -14.43 12.09 -2.79
CA SER A 189 -14.52 13.28 -3.62
C SER A 189 -13.14 13.79 -4.06
N ILE A 190 -12.13 13.69 -3.20
CA ILE A 190 -10.73 14.01 -3.54
C ILE A 190 -10.20 13.01 -4.57
N ALA A 191 -10.48 11.71 -4.39
CA ALA A 191 -10.12 10.69 -5.37
C ALA A 191 -10.70 11.01 -6.76
N GLU A 192 -12.00 11.25 -6.87
CA GLU A 192 -12.67 11.50 -8.16
C GLU A 192 -12.16 12.73 -8.92
N ARG A 193 -11.72 13.77 -8.19
CA ARG A 193 -11.13 14.98 -8.77
C ARG A 193 -9.66 14.83 -9.12
N THR A 194 -8.99 13.81 -8.59
CA THR A 194 -7.57 13.57 -8.84
C THR A 194 -7.42 12.69 -10.09
N PRO A 195 -6.76 13.17 -11.16
CA PRO A 195 -6.53 12.39 -12.36
C PRO A 195 -5.87 11.04 -12.07
N SER A 196 -6.25 10.01 -12.81
CA SER A 196 -5.79 8.63 -12.57
C SER A 196 -4.30 8.39 -12.88
N ASN A 197 -3.63 9.34 -13.53
CA ASN A 197 -2.19 9.37 -13.77
C ASN A 197 -1.42 10.22 -12.73
N SER A 198 -2.08 10.64 -11.66
CA SER A 198 -1.52 11.42 -10.56
C SER A 198 -2.00 10.87 -9.22
N ILE A 199 -1.40 11.28 -8.10
CA ILE A 199 -1.84 10.87 -6.76
C ILE A 199 -1.95 12.11 -5.89
N HIS A 200 -3.12 12.34 -5.29
CA HIS A 200 -3.28 13.27 -4.19
C HIS A 200 -2.73 12.61 -2.93
N LYS A 201 -1.50 12.98 -2.58
CA LYS A 201 -0.83 12.50 -1.37
C LYS A 201 -1.32 13.31 -0.18
N PHE A 202 -1.90 12.65 0.81
CA PHE A 202 -2.42 13.33 2.00
C PHE A 202 -1.31 13.80 2.92
N ARG A 203 -1.47 15.01 3.45
CA ARG A 203 -0.69 15.49 4.61
C ARG A 203 -1.31 14.98 5.91
N SER A 204 -0.54 14.94 7.00
CA SER A 204 -1.02 14.46 8.31
C SER A 204 -2.26 15.21 8.82
N GLN A 205 -2.35 16.52 8.53
CA GLN A 205 -3.53 17.34 8.86
C GLN A 205 -4.77 16.89 8.09
N GLU A 206 -4.63 16.52 6.81
CA GLU A 206 -5.74 16.00 6.01
C GLU A 206 -6.17 14.62 6.51
N LEU A 207 -5.23 13.74 6.83
CA LEU A 207 -5.53 12.41 7.40
C LEU A 207 -6.38 12.53 8.67
N SER A 208 -6.00 13.46 9.55
CA SER A 208 -6.74 13.73 10.80
C SER A 208 -8.13 14.32 10.52
N ARG A 209 -8.23 15.36 9.67
CA ARG A 209 -9.49 16.02 9.33
C ARG A 209 -10.48 15.05 8.67
N LEU A 210 -9.99 14.20 7.77
CA LEU A 210 -10.79 13.21 7.06
C LEU A 210 -11.09 11.96 7.92
N ARG A 211 -10.55 11.90 9.14
CA ARG A 211 -10.60 10.72 10.03
C ARG A 211 -10.06 9.46 9.37
N LEU A 212 -9.13 9.61 8.42
CA LEU A 212 -8.58 8.52 7.65
C LEU A 212 -7.49 7.77 8.43
N ALA A 213 -6.57 8.48 9.08
CA ALA A 213 -5.54 7.90 9.93
C ALA A 213 -5.01 8.93 10.93
N ARG A 214 -4.36 8.46 12.00
CA ARG A 214 -3.60 9.27 12.96
C ARG A 214 -2.17 8.76 13.08
#